data_AF-A0A2T6CAU6-F1
#
_entry.id   AF-A0A2T6CAU6-F1
#
_cell.length_a   1.000
_cell.length_b   1.000
_cell.length_c   1.000
_cell.angle_alpha   90.00
_cell.angle_beta   90.00
_cell.angle_gamma   90.00
#
_symmetry.space_group_name_H-M   'P 1'
#
loop_
_entity.id
_entity.type
_entity.pdbx_description
1 polymer ?
#
loop_
_entity_poly.entity_id
_entity_poly.type
_entity_poly.pdbx_seq_one_letter_code
_entity_poly.pdbx_strand_id
1 'polypeptide(L)'
;MNFETPGPVEEGLASAIAPIEEIIAEARAGRMFILVDHEDRENEGDLVIPAQFADAEAINFMATHGRGLICLPMTTARIETLELPMMAVNNSSRHETAFTVSIEAREGVSTGISAGDRALTVATAINEDLGAADIATPGHVFPLRARDGGVLVRAGHTEAAVDISRLAGLHPSGVICEIMKEDGTMARLPDLVAFGAEHGLKIGTISDLIAYRHKHDNLLVERDRRTVISAYGGEWDMRIVADEITGTDHVVLTKGDISTDAPVLVRTHAINALEDILGLGPSPADELPRAMQIIADEGRGAVILFRDPFPRLRLDDDEEDAPRTVKRTGLGAQILASMGLYQLVLLTDNPETRYLGLDAYHIEIVGTRPITAE
;
A
#
# COMPACT_ATOMS: atom_id res chain seq x y z
N MET A 1 12.46 3.44 0.40
CA MET A 1 12.66 3.80 -1.02
C MET A 1 11.30 4.17 -1.57
N ASN A 2 11.21 5.24 -2.37
CA ASN A 2 9.95 5.60 -3.00
C ASN A 2 9.83 4.78 -4.29
N PHE A 3 8.86 3.88 -4.36
CA PHE A 3 8.62 3.04 -5.55
C PHE A 3 7.44 3.55 -6.38
N GLU A 4 6.87 4.72 -6.03
CA GLU A 4 5.76 5.34 -6.77
C GLU A 4 6.22 6.02 -8.07
N THR A 5 7.47 6.49 -8.10
CA THR A 5 8.03 7.17 -9.27
C THR A 5 8.65 6.14 -10.20
N PRO A 6 8.30 6.13 -11.49
CA PRO A 6 8.92 5.24 -12.47
C PRO A 6 10.44 5.46 -12.58
N GLY A 7 11.18 4.39 -12.82
CA GLY A 7 12.61 4.46 -13.16
C GLY A 7 12.86 4.94 -14.60
N PRO A 8 14.08 5.34 -14.98
CA PRO A 8 14.40 5.82 -16.33
C PRO A 8 14.13 4.79 -17.43
N VAL A 9 14.25 3.49 -17.13
CA VAL A 9 13.94 2.43 -18.10
C VAL A 9 12.43 2.33 -18.34
N GLU A 10 11.64 2.46 -17.28
CA GLU A 10 10.17 2.48 -17.35
C GLU A 10 9.69 3.72 -18.13
N GLU A 11 10.25 4.90 -17.85
CA GLU A 11 9.94 6.13 -18.59
C GLU A 11 10.26 6.00 -20.08
N GLY A 12 11.40 5.39 -20.42
CA GLY A 12 11.83 5.18 -21.80
C GLY A 12 10.95 4.20 -22.60
N LEU A 13 10.22 3.32 -21.90
CA LEU A 13 9.37 2.28 -22.50
C LEU A 13 7.89 2.45 -22.14
N ALA A 14 7.47 3.62 -21.65
CA ALA A 14 6.12 3.89 -21.19
C ALA A 14 5.03 3.54 -22.21
N SER A 15 5.30 3.65 -23.53
CA SER A 15 4.34 3.27 -24.57
C SER A 15 4.02 1.77 -24.64
N ALA A 16 4.87 0.93 -24.04
CA ALA A 16 4.69 -0.52 -23.98
C ALA A 16 4.10 -0.99 -22.63
N ILE A 17 3.94 -0.07 -21.67
CA ILE A 17 3.31 -0.31 -20.37
C ILE A 17 1.84 0.06 -20.48
N ALA A 18 0.97 -0.89 -20.17
CA ALA A 18 -0.47 -0.66 -20.16
C ALA A 18 -0.87 0.11 -18.89
N PRO A 19 -1.86 1.02 -18.98
CA PRO A 19 -2.46 1.62 -17.79
C PRO A 19 -2.92 0.54 -16.81
N ILE A 20 -2.74 0.79 -15.51
CA ILE A 20 -3.06 -0.19 -14.48
C ILE A 20 -4.54 -0.60 -14.48
N GLU A 21 -5.45 0.29 -14.88
CA GLU A 21 -6.87 -0.03 -15.07
C GLU A 21 -7.09 -1.12 -16.12
N GLU A 22 -6.26 -1.16 -17.17
CA GLU A 22 -6.30 -2.22 -18.17
C GLU A 22 -5.81 -3.54 -17.60
N ILE A 23 -4.77 -3.54 -16.77
CA ILE A 23 -4.27 -4.74 -16.10
C ILE A 23 -5.33 -5.31 -15.14
N ILE A 24 -6.00 -4.45 -14.38
CA ILE A 24 -7.13 -4.85 -13.52
C ILE A 24 -8.26 -5.44 -14.38
N ALA A 25 -8.50 -4.92 -15.59
CA ALA A 25 -9.48 -5.47 -16.52
C ALA A 25 -9.05 -6.83 -17.13
N GLU A 26 -7.77 -7.03 -17.43
CA GLU A 26 -7.20 -8.33 -17.83
C GLU A 26 -7.44 -9.38 -16.74
N ALA A 27 -7.09 -9.04 -15.49
CA ALA A 27 -7.30 -9.88 -14.33
C ALA A 27 -8.78 -10.25 -14.16
N ARG A 28 -9.69 -9.27 -14.21
CA ARG A 28 -11.14 -9.49 -14.13
C ARG A 28 -11.65 -10.43 -15.20
N ALA A 29 -11.05 -10.40 -16.38
CA ALA A 29 -11.41 -11.28 -17.49
C ALA A 29 -10.70 -12.65 -17.45
N GLY A 30 -9.93 -12.93 -16.39
CA GLY A 30 -9.21 -14.19 -16.20
C GLY A 30 -8.03 -14.38 -17.13
N ARG A 31 -7.49 -13.29 -17.70
CA ARG A 31 -6.32 -13.35 -18.59
C ARG A 31 -5.03 -13.17 -17.79
N MET A 32 -3.98 -13.85 -18.24
CA MET A 32 -2.63 -13.69 -17.71
C MET A 32 -2.04 -12.36 -18.18
N PHE A 33 -1.23 -11.74 -17.34
CA PHE A 33 -0.52 -10.49 -17.64
C PHE A 33 0.87 -10.53 -17.01
N ILE A 34 1.70 -9.53 -17.32
CA ILE A 34 3.05 -9.38 -16.78
C ILE A 34 3.03 -8.20 -15.81
N LEU A 35 3.59 -8.40 -14.62
CA LEU A 35 3.95 -7.30 -13.72
C LEU A 35 5.46 -7.18 -13.64
N VAL A 36 5.92 -5.94 -13.62
CA VAL A 36 7.33 -5.62 -13.45
C VAL A 36 7.48 -4.80 -12.18
N ASP A 37 8.49 -5.12 -11.37
CA ASP A 37 8.84 -4.33 -10.21
C ASP A 37 9.80 -3.20 -10.57
N HIS A 38 9.96 -2.26 -9.63
CA HIS A 38 10.83 -1.11 -9.83
C HIS A 38 12.30 -1.53 -10.02
N GLU A 39 13.03 -0.83 -10.88
CA GLU A 39 14.42 -1.16 -11.25
C GLU A 39 15.41 -1.26 -10.06
N ASP A 40 15.18 -0.50 -9.00
CA ASP A 40 15.98 -0.53 -7.76
C ASP A 40 15.66 -1.73 -6.83
N ARG A 41 14.65 -2.54 -7.16
CA ARG A 41 14.24 -3.71 -6.37
C ARG A 41 14.86 -5.00 -6.94
N GLU A 42 14.10 -5.83 -7.66
CA GLU A 42 14.59 -7.05 -8.34
C GLU A 42 14.85 -6.79 -9.83
N ASN A 43 14.17 -5.79 -10.41
CA ASN A 43 14.20 -5.46 -11.84
C ASN A 43 13.77 -6.68 -12.68
N GLU A 44 12.69 -7.34 -12.25
CA GLU A 44 12.20 -8.61 -12.78
C GLU A 44 10.74 -8.51 -13.19
N GLY A 45 10.33 -9.39 -14.10
CA GLY A 45 8.95 -9.51 -14.53
C GLY A 45 8.39 -10.88 -14.21
N ASP A 46 7.19 -10.89 -13.65
CA ASP A 46 6.44 -12.09 -13.32
C ASP A 46 5.22 -12.21 -14.24
N LEU A 47 4.98 -13.42 -14.75
CA LEU A 47 3.65 -13.81 -15.22
C LEU A 47 2.72 -13.84 -14.02
N VAL A 48 1.55 -13.23 -14.15
CA VAL A 48 0.53 -13.17 -13.10
C VAL A 48 -0.81 -13.56 -13.67
N ILE A 49 -1.55 -14.41 -12.94
CA ILE A 49 -2.96 -14.71 -13.21
C ILE A 49 -3.71 -14.80 -11.87
N PRO A 50 -4.96 -14.30 -11.75
CA PRO A 50 -5.75 -14.53 -10.55
C PRO A 50 -5.94 -16.03 -10.32
N ALA A 51 -5.73 -16.50 -9.10
CA ALA A 51 -5.54 -17.93 -8.84
C ALA A 51 -6.75 -18.79 -9.23
N GLN A 52 -7.96 -18.23 -9.18
CA GLN A 52 -9.19 -18.91 -9.59
C GLN A 52 -9.27 -19.23 -11.09
N PHE A 53 -8.40 -18.64 -11.91
CA PHE A 53 -8.28 -18.91 -13.34
C PHE A 53 -6.99 -19.67 -13.70
N ALA A 54 -6.19 -20.07 -12.70
CA ALA A 54 -4.94 -20.79 -12.91
C ALA A 54 -5.20 -22.29 -13.20
N ASP A 55 -5.68 -22.57 -14.41
CA ASP A 55 -5.90 -23.93 -14.89
C ASP A 55 -4.60 -24.64 -15.33
N ALA A 56 -4.73 -25.88 -15.81
CA ALA A 56 -3.59 -26.67 -16.26
C ALA A 56 -2.87 -26.05 -17.47
N GLU A 57 -3.57 -25.32 -18.34
CA GLU A 57 -2.96 -24.66 -19.49
C GLU A 57 -2.13 -23.46 -19.03
N ALA A 58 -2.66 -22.64 -18.11
CA ALA A 58 -1.94 -21.52 -17.52
C ALA A 58 -0.67 -21.97 -16.77
N ILE A 59 -0.77 -23.02 -15.94
CA ILE A 59 0.38 -23.58 -15.22
C ILE A 59 1.41 -24.16 -16.19
N ASN A 60 0.97 -24.83 -17.27
CA ASN A 60 1.88 -25.34 -18.28
C ASN A 60 2.58 -24.21 -19.05
N PHE A 61 1.84 -23.14 -19.38
CA PHE A 61 2.39 -21.94 -20.01
C PHE A 61 3.48 -21.31 -19.13
N MET A 62 3.19 -21.09 -17.84
CA MET A 62 4.17 -20.59 -16.88
C MET A 62 5.42 -21.48 -16.80
N ALA A 63 5.24 -22.80 -16.70
CA ALA A 63 6.36 -23.73 -16.62
C ALA A 63 7.22 -23.77 -17.90
N THR A 64 6.62 -23.51 -19.06
CA THR A 64 7.29 -23.58 -20.38
C THR A 64 7.96 -22.26 -20.75
N HIS A 65 7.25 -21.15 -20.55
CA HIS A 65 7.62 -19.82 -21.04
C HIS A 65 8.14 -18.90 -19.94
N GLY A 66 7.60 -18.97 -18.72
CA GLY A 66 8.17 -18.28 -17.56
C GLY A 66 9.42 -18.99 -17.05
N ARG A 67 9.33 -20.30 -16.86
CA ARG A 67 10.39 -21.21 -16.38
C ARG A 67 10.85 -20.96 -14.93
N GLY A 68 10.41 -19.87 -14.32
CA GLY A 68 10.63 -19.52 -12.91
C GLY A 68 9.87 -20.42 -11.94
N LEU A 69 9.87 -20.02 -10.67
CA LEU A 69 9.19 -20.76 -9.63
C LEU A 69 7.72 -20.39 -9.60
N ILE A 70 6.84 -21.35 -9.86
CA ILE A 70 5.39 -21.12 -9.80
C ILE A 70 4.97 -21.05 -8.33
N CYS A 71 4.57 -19.86 -7.91
CA CYS A 71 4.18 -19.56 -6.54
C CYS A 71 2.70 -19.16 -6.45
N LEU A 72 2.11 -19.34 -5.26
CA LEU A 72 0.71 -19.01 -4.96
C LEU A 72 0.63 -17.90 -3.89
N PRO A 73 0.69 -16.61 -4.28
CA PRO A 73 0.35 -15.51 -3.38
C PRO A 73 -1.07 -15.59 -2.83
N MET A 74 -1.20 -15.49 -1.51
CA MET A 74 -2.49 -15.44 -0.80
C MET A 74 -2.44 -14.46 0.37
N THR A 75 -3.61 -14.04 0.85
CA THR A 75 -3.75 -13.22 2.06
C THR A 75 -3.28 -13.96 3.32
N THR A 76 -2.88 -13.19 4.34
CA THR A 76 -2.61 -13.71 5.70
C THR A 76 -3.75 -14.57 6.22
N ALA A 77 -4.99 -14.10 6.11
CA ALA A 77 -6.18 -14.82 6.59
C ALA A 77 -6.36 -16.20 5.92
N ARG A 78 -6.06 -16.30 4.61
CA ARG A 78 -6.17 -17.59 3.92
C ARG A 78 -5.06 -18.56 4.33
N ILE A 79 -3.83 -18.06 4.47
CA ILE A 79 -2.69 -18.83 5.00
C ILE A 79 -2.98 -19.37 6.40
N GLU A 80 -3.60 -18.57 7.26
CA GLU A 80 -4.00 -18.97 8.62
C GLU A 80 -5.12 -20.00 8.63
N THR A 81 -6.13 -19.87 7.76
CA THR A 81 -7.22 -20.85 7.61
C THR A 81 -6.71 -22.24 7.20
N LEU A 82 -5.66 -22.26 6.37
CA LEU A 82 -4.99 -23.49 5.94
C LEU A 82 -3.91 -23.99 6.92
N GLU A 83 -3.69 -23.27 8.03
CA GLU A 83 -2.66 -23.56 9.05
C GLU A 83 -1.24 -23.75 8.46
N LEU A 84 -0.87 -22.95 7.46
CA LEU A 84 0.43 -23.10 6.77
C LEU A 84 1.54 -22.34 7.52
N PRO A 85 2.52 -23.03 8.14
CA PRO A 85 3.65 -22.36 8.78
C PRO A 85 4.60 -21.76 7.73
N MET A 86 5.30 -20.70 8.13
CA MET A 86 6.41 -20.14 7.35
C MET A 86 7.53 -21.17 7.21
N MET A 87 8.14 -21.28 6.02
CA MET A 87 9.20 -22.25 5.75
C MET A 87 10.47 -21.95 6.56
N ALA A 88 10.83 -20.67 6.66
CA ALA A 88 11.98 -20.19 7.41
C ALA A 88 11.53 -19.44 8.66
N VAL A 89 12.06 -19.83 9.83
CA VAL A 89 11.82 -19.12 11.09
C VAL A 89 12.46 -17.73 11.07
N ASN A 90 13.67 -17.62 10.51
CA ASN A 90 14.38 -16.37 10.27
C ASN A 90 14.59 -16.21 8.76
N ASN A 91 13.81 -15.33 8.13
CA ASN A 91 13.95 -15.03 6.71
C ASN A 91 15.08 -14.03 6.50
N SER A 92 16.22 -14.51 6.01
CA SER A 92 17.38 -13.67 5.68
C SER A 92 17.48 -13.33 4.19
N SER A 93 16.43 -13.56 3.41
CA SER A 93 16.40 -13.19 1.99
C SER A 93 16.40 -11.67 1.84
N ARG A 94 17.09 -11.16 0.82
CA ARG A 94 17.25 -9.72 0.57
C ARG A 94 15.93 -8.96 0.51
N HIS A 95 14.88 -9.59 -0.04
CA HIS A 95 13.56 -8.99 -0.24
C HIS A 95 12.48 -9.58 0.68
N GLU A 96 12.90 -10.38 1.67
CA GLU A 96 12.04 -10.99 2.71
C GLU A 96 10.80 -11.72 2.14
N THR A 97 10.95 -12.40 1.00
CA THR A 97 9.85 -13.12 0.35
C THR A 97 9.30 -14.19 1.28
N ALA A 98 8.00 -14.08 1.59
CA ALA A 98 7.37 -14.79 2.69
C ALA A 98 6.84 -16.17 2.27
N PHE A 99 7.76 -17.10 2.00
CA PHE A 99 7.43 -18.50 1.69
C PHE A 99 6.84 -19.24 2.90
N THR A 100 5.69 -19.88 2.70
CA THR A 100 5.23 -20.95 3.57
C THR A 100 5.86 -22.29 3.17
N VAL A 101 5.60 -23.33 3.95
CA VAL A 101 5.85 -24.70 3.50
C VAL A 101 5.15 -24.98 2.15
N SER A 102 5.76 -25.80 1.30
CA SER A 102 5.18 -26.19 0.02
C SER A 102 4.01 -27.15 0.22
N ILE A 103 3.02 -27.08 -0.67
CA ILE A 103 1.74 -27.76 -0.51
C ILE A 103 1.34 -28.56 -1.75
N GLU A 104 0.44 -29.50 -1.51
CA GLU A 104 -0.24 -30.35 -2.49
C GLU A 104 -1.73 -30.47 -2.10
N ALA A 105 -2.64 -30.59 -3.06
CA ALA A 105 -3.99 -31.07 -2.74
C ALA A 105 -3.91 -32.49 -2.18
N ARG A 106 -4.66 -32.78 -1.12
CA ARG A 106 -4.63 -34.10 -0.47
C ARG A 106 -5.20 -35.21 -1.35
N GLU A 107 -6.20 -34.88 -2.17
CA GLU A 107 -6.89 -35.82 -3.04
C GLU A 107 -6.91 -35.32 -4.49
N GLY A 108 -7.06 -36.26 -5.43
CA GLY A 108 -7.20 -35.95 -6.86
C GLY A 108 -5.90 -35.65 -7.60
N VAL A 109 -4.75 -35.68 -6.92
CA VAL A 109 -3.42 -35.52 -7.52
C VAL A 109 -2.67 -36.85 -7.63
N SER A 110 -1.72 -36.91 -8.56
CA SER A 110 -0.83 -38.08 -8.74
C SER A 110 0.49 -37.93 -8.00
N THR A 111 1.51 -37.39 -8.67
CA THR A 111 2.81 -37.02 -8.09
C THR A 111 2.86 -35.57 -7.66
N GLY A 112 1.87 -34.76 -8.05
CA GLY A 112 1.79 -33.35 -7.66
C GLY A 112 2.41 -32.36 -8.65
N ILE A 113 3.41 -32.78 -9.41
CA ILE A 113 4.22 -31.87 -10.24
C ILE A 113 3.59 -31.54 -11.60
N SER A 114 2.64 -32.36 -12.08
CA SER A 114 2.02 -32.11 -13.39
C SER A 114 1.28 -30.78 -13.40
N ALA A 115 1.06 -30.19 -14.58
CA ALA A 115 0.33 -28.93 -14.67
C ALA A 115 -1.10 -29.07 -14.13
N GLY A 116 -1.75 -30.21 -14.36
CA GLY A 116 -3.07 -30.53 -13.81
C GLY A 116 -3.05 -30.69 -12.29
N ASP A 117 -2.08 -31.40 -11.73
CA ASP A 117 -1.98 -31.59 -10.28
C ASP A 117 -1.71 -30.26 -9.54
N ARG A 118 -0.83 -29.41 -10.09
CA ARG A 118 -0.56 -28.07 -9.55
C ARG A 118 -1.77 -27.15 -9.66
N ALA A 119 -2.49 -27.15 -10.79
CA ALA A 119 -3.72 -26.39 -10.95
C ALA A 119 -4.80 -26.84 -9.95
N LEU A 120 -4.97 -28.15 -9.74
CA LEU A 120 -5.88 -28.68 -8.72
C LEU A 120 -5.46 -28.26 -7.32
N THR A 121 -4.16 -28.30 -7.01
CA THR A 121 -3.62 -27.83 -5.73
C THR A 121 -3.91 -26.36 -5.49
N VAL A 122 -3.74 -25.50 -6.50
CA VAL A 122 -4.12 -24.08 -6.43
C VAL A 122 -5.61 -23.93 -6.17
N ALA A 123 -6.46 -24.61 -6.94
CA ALA A 123 -7.92 -24.55 -6.78
C ALA A 123 -8.38 -24.98 -5.37
N THR A 124 -7.81 -26.07 -4.83
CA THR A 124 -8.07 -26.55 -3.47
C THR A 124 -7.61 -25.52 -2.44
N ALA A 125 -6.41 -24.95 -2.61
CA ALA A 125 -5.84 -23.99 -1.68
C ALA A 125 -6.60 -22.67 -1.63
N ILE A 126 -7.28 -22.23 -2.69
CA ILE A 126 -8.06 -20.98 -2.66
C ILE A 126 -9.54 -21.17 -2.33
N ASN A 127 -10.04 -22.41 -2.28
CA ASN A 127 -11.45 -22.68 -2.01
C ASN A 127 -11.82 -22.38 -0.55
N GLU A 128 -12.64 -21.36 -0.33
CA GLU A 128 -13.05 -20.88 1.00
C GLU A 128 -13.81 -21.91 1.85
N ASP A 129 -14.40 -22.93 1.23
CA ASP A 129 -15.08 -24.03 1.93
C ASP A 129 -14.10 -25.12 2.44
N LEU A 130 -12.84 -25.09 2.00
CA LEU A 130 -11.80 -26.05 2.34
C LEU A 130 -10.79 -25.47 3.33
N GLY A 131 -10.17 -26.36 4.11
CA GLY A 131 -9.25 -26.00 5.20
C GLY A 131 -7.97 -26.84 5.21
N ALA A 132 -7.25 -26.80 6.33
CA ALA A 132 -5.98 -27.50 6.51
C ALA A 132 -6.06 -29.02 6.23
N ALA A 133 -7.22 -29.64 6.45
CA ALA A 133 -7.44 -31.06 6.20
C ALA A 133 -7.39 -31.43 4.71
N ASP A 134 -7.62 -30.49 3.80
CA ASP A 134 -7.66 -30.72 2.35
C ASP A 134 -6.28 -30.53 1.68
N ILE A 135 -5.31 -30.05 2.46
CA ILE A 135 -3.94 -29.76 2.02
C ILE A 135 -2.98 -30.78 2.64
N ALA A 136 -1.96 -31.16 1.87
CA ALA A 136 -0.82 -31.95 2.31
C ALA A 136 0.49 -31.17 2.16
N THR A 137 1.42 -31.44 3.06
CA THR A 137 2.77 -30.84 3.09
C THR A 137 3.79 -31.97 3.31
N PRO A 138 4.93 -32.00 2.56
CA PRO A 138 5.33 -31.09 1.49
C PRO A 138 4.57 -31.33 0.18
N GLY A 139 4.74 -30.43 -0.79
CA GLY A 139 4.23 -30.58 -2.16
C GLY A 139 4.94 -29.69 -3.19
N HIS A 140 4.30 -29.45 -4.34
CA HIS A 140 4.91 -28.78 -5.51
C HIS A 140 4.32 -27.42 -5.86
N VAL A 141 3.39 -26.90 -5.06
CA VAL A 141 2.95 -25.50 -5.11
C VAL A 141 3.57 -24.76 -3.92
N PHE A 142 4.04 -23.54 -4.13
CA PHE A 142 4.77 -22.75 -3.12
C PHE A 142 3.94 -21.53 -2.72
N PRO A 143 3.17 -21.59 -1.62
CA PRO A 143 2.39 -20.45 -1.19
C PRO A 143 3.26 -19.33 -0.64
N LEU A 144 2.85 -18.11 -0.92
CA LEU A 144 3.47 -16.88 -0.45
C LEU A 144 2.45 -16.09 0.35
N ARG A 145 2.82 -15.67 1.57
CA ARG A 145 1.97 -14.81 2.39
C ARG A 145 2.18 -13.35 2.00
N ALA A 146 1.17 -12.74 1.37
CA ALA A 146 1.17 -11.29 1.15
C ALA A 146 1.02 -10.55 2.48
N ARG A 147 1.73 -9.43 2.64
CA ARG A 147 1.55 -8.55 3.81
C ARG A 147 0.18 -7.88 3.78
N ASP A 148 -0.43 -7.75 4.95
CA ASP A 148 -1.61 -6.91 5.12
C ASP A 148 -1.26 -5.47 4.72
N GLY A 149 -2.14 -4.81 3.97
CA GLY A 149 -1.86 -3.53 3.30
C GLY A 149 -1.25 -3.65 1.90
N GLY A 150 -0.81 -4.83 1.47
CA GLY A 150 -0.41 -5.11 0.08
C GLY A 150 0.79 -4.29 -0.40
N VAL A 151 0.76 -3.82 -1.66
CA VAL A 151 1.90 -3.12 -2.28
C VAL A 151 2.29 -1.83 -1.59
N LEU A 152 1.38 -1.25 -0.81
CA LEU A 152 1.61 -0.05 -0.01
C LEU A 152 2.50 -0.32 1.22
N VAL A 153 2.57 -1.58 1.67
CA VAL A 153 3.44 -2.03 2.76
C VAL A 153 4.70 -2.70 2.24
N ARG A 154 4.58 -3.49 1.16
CA ARG A 154 5.71 -4.13 0.47
C ARG A 154 5.46 -4.17 -1.03
N ALA A 155 6.25 -3.41 -1.78
CA ALA A 155 6.18 -3.32 -3.23
C ALA A 155 6.76 -4.56 -3.94
N GLY A 156 6.18 -5.75 -3.74
CA GLY A 156 6.62 -7.00 -4.38
C GLY A 156 5.52 -7.69 -5.18
N HIS A 157 5.93 -8.61 -6.08
CA HIS A 157 5.01 -9.39 -6.92
C HIS A 157 3.97 -10.18 -6.12
N THR A 158 4.35 -10.66 -4.93
CA THR A 158 3.44 -11.33 -3.99
C THR A 158 2.24 -10.46 -3.63
N GLU A 159 2.49 -9.25 -3.15
CA GLU A 159 1.44 -8.30 -2.78
C GLU A 159 0.68 -7.82 -4.02
N ALA A 160 1.37 -7.54 -5.12
CA ALA A 160 0.76 -7.03 -6.33
C ALA A 160 -0.26 -8.01 -6.96
N ALA A 161 0.06 -9.31 -6.96
CA ALA A 161 -0.85 -10.34 -7.48
C ALA A 161 -2.15 -10.45 -6.65
N VAL A 162 -2.04 -10.35 -5.32
CA VAL A 162 -3.19 -10.35 -4.40
C VAL A 162 -4.01 -9.06 -4.58
N ASP A 163 -3.36 -7.90 -4.65
CA ASP A 163 -4.02 -6.61 -4.78
C ASP A 163 -4.78 -6.45 -6.10
N ILE A 164 -4.18 -6.85 -7.23
CA ILE A 164 -4.86 -6.77 -8.53
C ILE A 164 -6.07 -7.70 -8.56
N SER A 165 -5.96 -8.91 -8.02
CA SER A 165 -7.08 -9.85 -7.94
C SER A 165 -8.22 -9.28 -7.09
N ARG A 166 -7.90 -8.66 -5.94
CA ARG A 166 -8.87 -7.92 -5.12
C ARG A 166 -9.53 -6.78 -5.88
N LEU A 167 -8.75 -5.91 -6.54
CA LEU A 167 -9.25 -4.76 -7.32
C LEU A 167 -10.08 -5.20 -8.54
N ALA A 168 -9.82 -6.40 -9.06
CA ALA A 168 -10.61 -7.00 -10.13
C ALA A 168 -11.98 -7.54 -9.64
N GLY A 169 -12.19 -7.65 -8.32
CA GLY A 169 -13.40 -8.21 -7.71
C GLY A 169 -13.38 -9.74 -7.62
N LEU A 170 -12.18 -10.33 -7.56
CA LEU A 170 -11.92 -11.77 -7.53
C LEU A 170 -11.42 -12.21 -6.14
N HIS A 171 -11.22 -13.52 -5.93
CA HIS A 171 -10.53 -13.99 -4.73
C HIS A 171 -9.17 -13.29 -4.61
N PRO A 172 -8.77 -12.81 -3.42
CA PRO A 172 -7.51 -12.08 -3.22
C PRO A 172 -6.32 -13.06 -3.18
N SER A 173 -6.07 -13.71 -4.31
CA SER A 173 -5.00 -14.67 -4.52
C SER A 173 -4.59 -14.71 -5.99
N GLY A 174 -3.31 -14.96 -6.24
CA GLY A 174 -2.75 -15.04 -7.59
C GLY A 174 -1.85 -16.25 -7.75
N VAL A 175 -1.50 -16.58 -8.98
CA VAL A 175 -0.37 -17.45 -9.29
C VAL A 175 0.65 -16.61 -10.04
N ILE A 176 1.90 -16.66 -9.58
CA ILE A 176 3.01 -15.91 -10.18
C ILE A 176 4.13 -16.83 -10.62
N CYS A 177 4.88 -16.43 -11.64
CA CYS A 177 6.05 -17.14 -12.13
C CYS A 177 7.02 -16.15 -12.79
N GLU A 178 8.25 -16.07 -12.29
CA GLU A 178 9.27 -15.19 -12.86
C GLU A 178 9.61 -15.60 -14.31
N ILE A 179 9.91 -14.63 -15.17
CA ILE A 179 10.23 -14.86 -16.58
C ILE A 179 11.74 -14.92 -16.78
N MET A 180 12.24 -16.07 -17.21
CA MET A 180 13.63 -16.27 -17.63
C MET A 180 13.78 -16.26 -19.14
N LYS A 181 14.89 -15.68 -19.62
CA LYS A 181 15.34 -15.84 -21.00
C LYS A 181 15.77 -17.27 -21.28
N GLU A 182 15.97 -17.59 -22.56
CA GLU A 182 16.39 -18.93 -22.97
C GLU A 182 17.75 -19.37 -22.41
N ASP A 183 18.64 -18.41 -22.16
CA ASP A 183 19.95 -18.63 -21.57
C ASP A 183 19.90 -18.89 -20.04
N GLY A 184 18.71 -18.84 -19.43
CA GLY A 184 18.48 -19.04 -18.01
C GLY A 184 18.73 -17.81 -17.13
N THR A 185 19.05 -16.66 -17.72
CA THR A 185 19.11 -15.39 -16.99
C THR A 185 17.75 -14.70 -16.99
N MET A 186 17.50 -13.83 -16.01
CA MET A 186 16.22 -13.15 -15.84
C MET A 186 15.93 -12.17 -16.99
N ALA A 187 14.68 -12.15 -17.46
CA ALA A 187 14.21 -11.19 -18.44
C ALA A 187 14.01 -9.82 -17.80
N ARG A 188 14.49 -8.75 -18.46
CA ARG A 188 14.29 -7.35 -18.02
C ARG A 188 13.22 -6.67 -18.87
N LEU A 189 12.77 -5.48 -18.47
CA LEU A 189 11.68 -4.77 -19.16
C LEU A 189 11.78 -4.76 -20.71
N PRO A 190 12.94 -4.50 -21.35
CA PRO A 190 13.05 -4.59 -22.81
C PRO A 190 12.75 -5.99 -23.38
N ASP A 191 13.19 -7.05 -22.71
CA ASP A 191 12.91 -8.44 -23.09
C ASP A 191 11.43 -8.78 -22.87
N LEU A 192 10.85 -8.28 -21.77
CA LEU A 192 9.45 -8.47 -21.41
C LEU A 192 8.50 -7.84 -22.43
N VAL A 193 8.87 -6.69 -23.01
CA VAL A 193 8.09 -6.06 -24.11
C VAL A 193 7.99 -6.98 -25.32
N ALA A 194 9.11 -7.61 -25.72
CA ALA A 194 9.10 -8.57 -26.83
C ALA A 194 8.29 -9.82 -26.48
N PHE A 195 8.50 -10.37 -25.28
CA PHE A 195 7.78 -11.54 -24.77
C PHE A 195 6.26 -11.30 -24.68
N GLY A 196 5.86 -10.15 -24.16
CA GLY A 196 4.45 -9.75 -24.04
C GLY A 196 3.79 -9.60 -25.42
N ALA A 197 4.49 -9.01 -26.39
CA ALA A 197 4.00 -8.91 -27.76
C ALA A 197 3.85 -10.29 -28.44
N GLU A 198 4.82 -11.20 -28.24
CA GLU A 198 4.79 -12.56 -28.79
C GLU A 198 3.59 -13.36 -28.28
N HIS A 199 3.31 -13.27 -26.98
CA HIS A 199 2.26 -14.06 -26.32
C HIS A 199 0.93 -13.32 -26.14
N GLY A 200 0.83 -12.06 -26.58
CA GLY A 200 -0.37 -11.25 -26.45
C GLY A 200 -0.70 -10.86 -25.00
N LEU A 201 0.32 -10.67 -24.16
CA LEU A 201 0.18 -10.31 -22.75
C LEU A 201 0.43 -8.81 -22.55
N LYS A 202 -0.40 -8.19 -21.71
CA LYS A 202 -0.17 -6.80 -21.28
C LYS A 202 0.86 -6.75 -20.16
N ILE A 203 1.56 -5.63 -20.07
CA ILE A 203 2.59 -5.36 -19.07
C ILE A 203 2.12 -4.20 -18.20
N GLY A 204 2.14 -4.37 -16.88
CA GLY A 204 1.93 -3.31 -15.90
C GLY A 204 3.11 -3.19 -14.94
N THR A 205 3.18 -2.10 -14.19
CA THR A 205 4.20 -1.89 -13.17
C THR A 205 3.59 -1.91 -11.76
N ILE A 206 4.39 -2.35 -10.79
CA ILE A 206 4.01 -2.23 -9.37
C ILE A 206 3.93 -0.75 -8.97
N SER A 207 4.76 0.11 -9.55
CA SER A 207 4.73 1.56 -9.32
C SER A 207 3.39 2.19 -9.68
N ASP A 208 2.83 1.86 -10.84
CA ASP A 208 1.49 2.33 -11.26
C ASP A 208 0.39 1.76 -10.35
N LEU A 209 0.54 0.52 -9.87
CA LEU A 209 -0.40 -0.07 -8.92
C LEU A 209 -0.38 0.67 -7.57
N ILE A 210 0.80 1.01 -7.05
CA ILE A 210 0.93 1.79 -5.82
C ILE A 210 0.26 3.16 -6.00
N ALA A 211 0.56 3.87 -7.09
CA ALA A 211 -0.03 5.17 -7.39
C ALA A 211 -1.57 5.08 -7.52
N TYR A 212 -2.07 4.04 -8.20
CA TYR A 212 -3.49 3.80 -8.34
C TYR A 212 -4.17 3.54 -7.00
N ARG A 213 -3.58 2.70 -6.15
CA ARG A 213 -4.12 2.41 -4.81
C ARG A 213 -4.11 3.63 -3.91
N HIS A 214 -3.07 4.46 -3.91
CA HIS A 214 -3.06 5.72 -3.15
C HIS A 214 -4.19 6.69 -3.55
N LYS A 215 -4.59 6.67 -4.81
CA LYS A 215 -5.67 7.50 -5.34
C LYS A 215 -7.07 6.95 -5.09
N HIS A 216 -7.24 5.62 -5.06
CA HIS A 216 -8.56 4.97 -5.06
C HIS A 216 -8.91 4.22 -3.78
N ASP A 217 -7.93 3.76 -3.00
CA ASP A 217 -8.21 3.10 -1.72
C ASP A 217 -8.45 4.17 -0.63
N ASN A 218 -9.50 3.96 0.17
CA ASN A 218 -9.66 4.67 1.43
C ASN A 218 -8.88 3.90 2.50
N LEU A 219 -7.69 4.41 2.86
CA LEU A 219 -6.75 3.73 3.75
C LEU A 219 -6.95 4.12 5.22
N LEU A 220 -8.03 4.83 5.50
CA LEU A 220 -8.35 5.39 6.80
C LEU A 220 -9.58 4.71 7.40
N VAL A 221 -9.41 4.22 8.63
CA VAL A 221 -10.50 3.67 9.43
C VAL A 221 -10.67 4.49 10.70
N GLU A 222 -11.87 5.04 10.93
CA GLU A 222 -12.21 5.65 12.21
C GLU A 222 -12.36 4.55 13.27
N ARG A 223 -11.46 4.53 14.25
CA ARG A 223 -11.46 3.55 15.34
C ARG A 223 -12.26 3.99 16.54
N ASP A 224 -12.33 5.30 16.77
CA ASP A 224 -12.97 5.88 17.94
C ASP A 224 -13.40 7.31 17.65
N ARG A 225 -14.52 7.72 18.26
CA ARG A 225 -15.01 9.09 18.22
C ARG A 225 -15.71 9.44 19.52
N ARG A 226 -15.32 10.56 20.12
CA ARG A 226 -15.89 11.06 21.37
C ARG A 226 -15.64 12.54 21.58
N THR A 227 -16.54 13.16 22.33
CA THR A 227 -16.32 14.49 22.86
C THR A 227 -15.32 14.44 24.02
N VAL A 228 -14.31 15.32 24.00
CA VAL A 228 -13.27 15.44 25.03
C VAL A 228 -13.16 16.87 25.53
N ILE A 229 -12.70 17.05 26.77
CA ILE A 229 -12.38 18.37 27.33
C ILE A 229 -10.85 18.51 27.38
N SER A 230 -10.32 19.45 26.61
CA SER A 230 -8.91 19.83 26.59
C SER A 230 -8.66 21.02 27.51
N ALA A 231 -7.48 21.06 28.14
CA ALA A 231 -6.98 22.25 28.82
C ALA A 231 -6.80 23.44 27.86
N TYR A 232 -6.65 23.15 26.57
CA TYR A 232 -6.51 24.13 25.49
C TYR A 232 -7.79 24.15 24.68
N GLY A 233 -8.57 25.22 24.80
CA GLY A 233 -9.78 25.41 24.02
C GLY A 233 -11.03 24.65 24.47
N GLY A 234 -11.06 24.00 25.63
CA GLY A 234 -12.27 23.40 26.21
C GLY A 234 -12.78 22.16 25.46
N GLU A 235 -14.06 22.10 25.12
CA GLU A 235 -14.69 20.92 24.48
C GLU A 235 -14.28 20.75 22.99
N TRP A 236 -13.96 19.53 22.58
CA TRP A 236 -13.63 19.13 21.21
C TRP A 236 -14.31 17.82 20.81
N ASP A 237 -14.70 17.66 19.55
CA ASP A 237 -15.02 16.35 18.96
C ASP A 237 -13.72 15.69 18.50
N MET A 238 -13.30 14.64 19.20
CA MET A 238 -12.09 13.88 18.90
C MET A 238 -12.41 12.63 18.11
N ARG A 239 -11.69 12.43 17.01
CA ARG A 239 -11.68 11.21 16.21
C ARG A 239 -10.28 10.60 16.22
N ILE A 240 -10.22 9.28 16.37
CA ILE A 240 -9.01 8.48 16.17
C ILE A 240 -9.14 7.79 14.82
N VAL A 241 -8.24 8.13 13.91
CA VAL A 241 -8.23 7.61 12.54
C VAL A 241 -6.98 6.78 12.35
N ALA A 242 -7.14 5.48 12.09
CA ALA A 242 -6.04 4.57 11.83
C ALA A 242 -5.70 4.54 10.35
N ASP A 243 -4.42 4.66 10.04
CA ASP A 243 -3.86 4.30 8.75
C ASP A 243 -3.75 2.77 8.66
N GLU A 244 -4.47 2.14 7.73
CA GLU A 244 -4.46 0.70 7.54
C GLU A 244 -3.13 0.17 6.99
N ILE A 245 -2.31 1.02 6.36
CA ILE A 245 -0.97 0.62 5.87
C ILE A 245 -0.05 0.38 7.07
N THR A 246 0.03 1.36 7.97
CA THR A 246 1.02 1.32 9.06
C THR A 246 0.44 0.84 10.39
N GLY A 247 -0.89 0.79 10.52
CA GLY A 247 -1.60 0.57 11.77
C GLY A 247 -1.54 1.77 12.73
N THR A 248 -1.01 2.91 12.28
CA THR A 248 -0.79 4.10 13.12
C THR A 248 -2.08 4.85 13.36
N ASP A 249 -2.39 5.12 14.61
CA ASP A 249 -3.51 5.97 14.99
C ASP A 249 -3.12 7.45 14.91
N HIS A 250 -3.85 8.23 14.13
CA HIS A 250 -3.82 9.69 14.06
C HIS A 250 -4.97 10.27 14.87
N VAL A 251 -4.84 11.52 15.32
CA VAL A 251 -5.89 12.21 16.08
C VAL A 251 -6.40 13.41 15.30
N VAL A 252 -7.72 13.53 15.20
CA VAL A 252 -8.40 14.70 14.64
C VAL A 252 -9.25 15.31 15.73
N LEU A 253 -9.05 16.59 16.03
CA LEU A 253 -9.88 17.38 16.92
C LEU A 253 -10.66 18.39 16.09
N THR A 254 -11.98 18.41 16.24
CA THR A 254 -12.88 19.35 15.55
C THR A 254 -13.54 20.29 16.55
N LYS A 255 -13.61 21.57 16.18
CA LYS A 255 -14.32 22.63 16.92
C LYS A 255 -15.44 23.17 16.06
N GLY A 256 -16.63 23.28 16.64
CA GLY A 256 -17.80 23.83 15.94
C GLY A 256 -18.24 23.00 14.74
N ASP A 257 -19.05 23.61 13.88
CA ASP A 257 -19.53 23.00 12.64
C ASP A 257 -18.60 23.32 11.47
N ILE A 258 -17.92 22.30 10.96
CA ILE A 258 -16.99 22.39 9.83
C ILE A 258 -17.62 21.94 8.50
N SER A 259 -18.92 21.63 8.46
CA SER A 259 -19.59 21.05 7.28
C SER A 259 -20.04 22.09 6.23
N THR A 260 -19.83 23.38 6.50
CA THR A 260 -20.22 24.48 5.61
C THR A 260 -19.14 24.81 4.57
N ASP A 261 -19.54 25.44 3.47
CA ASP A 261 -18.65 25.83 2.36
C ASP A 261 -17.57 26.87 2.73
N ALA A 262 -17.68 27.52 3.90
CA ALA A 262 -16.72 28.53 4.32
C ALA A 262 -15.36 27.91 4.67
N PRO A 263 -14.22 28.54 4.34
CA PRO A 263 -12.89 28.02 4.67
C PRO A 263 -12.75 27.69 6.16
N VAL A 264 -12.22 26.50 6.47
CA VAL A 264 -12.03 26.04 7.86
C VAL A 264 -10.61 26.37 8.33
N LEU A 265 -10.47 26.91 9.55
CA LEU A 265 -9.15 27.11 10.14
C LEU A 265 -8.57 25.76 10.60
N VAL A 266 -7.47 25.33 9.98
CA VAL A 266 -6.90 24.00 10.20
C VAL A 266 -5.45 24.09 10.65
N ARG A 267 -5.11 23.39 11.73
CA ARG A 267 -3.72 23.10 12.12
C ARG A 267 -3.41 21.64 11.82
N THR A 268 -2.46 21.38 10.94
CA THR A 268 -1.81 20.07 10.86
C THR A 268 -0.53 20.10 11.67
N HIS A 269 -0.28 19.06 12.46
CA HIS A 269 0.89 19.01 13.31
C HIS A 269 1.46 17.60 13.33
N ALA A 270 2.74 17.45 12.99
CA ALA A 270 3.44 16.18 13.11
C ALA A 270 4.05 16.13 14.51
N ILE A 271 3.67 15.15 15.33
CA ILE A 271 4.12 15.08 16.72
C ILE A 271 5.62 14.76 16.77
N ASN A 272 6.36 15.55 17.55
CA ASN A 272 7.76 15.32 17.87
C ASN A 272 7.92 15.31 19.40
N ALA A 273 8.30 14.17 19.97
CA ALA A 273 8.45 14.05 21.43
C ALA A 273 9.52 15.00 22.01
N LEU A 274 10.58 15.33 21.26
CA LEU A 274 11.61 16.25 21.74
C LEU A 274 11.10 17.69 21.78
N GLU A 275 10.41 18.16 20.73
CA GLU A 275 9.83 19.50 20.70
C GLU A 275 8.59 19.61 21.60
N ASP A 276 7.58 18.77 21.40
CA ASP A 276 6.25 18.94 22.00
C ASP A 276 6.19 18.54 23.49
N ILE A 277 7.06 17.63 23.92
CA ILE A 277 7.07 17.15 25.32
C ILE A 277 8.24 17.76 26.08
N LEU A 278 9.43 17.84 25.48
CA LEU A 278 10.63 18.31 26.16
C LEU A 278 11.00 19.77 25.84
N GLY A 279 10.39 20.39 24.83
CA GLY A 279 10.73 21.75 24.40
C GLY A 279 12.13 21.87 23.80
N LEU A 280 12.67 20.77 23.24
CA LEU A 280 14.02 20.69 22.69
C LEU A 280 13.95 20.82 21.16
N GLY A 281 13.90 22.06 20.66
CA GLY A 281 13.95 22.34 19.23
C GLY A 281 13.78 23.83 18.90
N PRO A 282 13.76 24.18 17.60
CA PRO A 282 13.64 25.56 17.14
C PRO A 282 12.23 26.12 17.28
N SER A 283 11.21 25.27 17.35
CA SER A 283 9.81 25.65 17.51
C SER A 283 9.47 26.00 18.97
N PRO A 284 8.53 26.94 19.23
CA PRO A 284 8.03 27.17 20.58
C PRO A 284 7.41 25.91 21.19
N ALA A 285 7.77 25.59 22.43
CA ALA A 285 7.27 24.39 23.13
C ALA A 285 5.74 24.35 23.32
N ASP A 286 5.06 25.49 23.16
CA ASP A 286 3.61 25.64 23.28
C ASP A 286 2.91 25.86 21.93
N GLU A 287 3.57 25.59 20.79
CA GLU A 287 3.01 25.82 19.45
C GLU A 287 1.66 25.11 19.25
N LEU A 288 1.57 23.81 19.57
CA LEU A 288 0.33 23.05 19.47
C LEU A 288 -0.75 23.55 20.44
N PRO A 289 -0.50 23.69 21.76
CA PRO A 289 -1.42 24.35 22.69
C PRO A 289 -1.96 25.70 22.20
N ARG A 290 -1.09 26.56 21.66
CA ARG A 290 -1.46 27.88 21.14
C ARG A 290 -2.34 27.77 19.90
N ALA A 291 -2.02 26.88 18.97
CA ALA A 291 -2.85 26.63 17.80
C ALA A 291 -4.26 26.12 18.17
N MET A 292 -4.35 25.21 19.15
CA MET A 292 -5.62 24.74 19.70
C MET A 292 -6.45 25.90 20.29
N GLN A 293 -5.81 26.81 21.04
CA GLN A 293 -6.50 27.96 21.62
C GLN A 293 -7.01 28.93 20.53
N ILE A 294 -6.19 29.25 19.54
CA ILE A 294 -6.58 30.11 18.40
C ILE A 294 -7.84 29.55 17.69
N ILE A 295 -7.85 28.24 17.42
CA ILE A 295 -8.99 27.59 16.77
C ILE A 295 -10.22 27.57 17.69
N ALA A 296 -10.03 27.40 19.00
CA ALA A 296 -11.12 27.43 19.94
C ALA A 296 -11.75 28.84 20.07
N ASP A 297 -10.94 29.89 20.05
CA ASP A 297 -11.39 31.28 20.07
C ASP A 297 -12.15 31.66 18.79
N GLU A 298 -11.73 31.10 17.64
CA GLU A 298 -12.47 31.19 16.38
C GLU A 298 -13.83 30.46 16.45
N GLY A 299 -13.94 29.45 17.33
CA GLY A 299 -15.14 28.63 17.51
C GLY A 299 -15.41 27.63 16.39
N ARG A 300 -14.60 27.64 15.32
CA ARG A 300 -14.71 26.76 14.15
C ARG A 300 -13.33 26.41 13.60
N GLY A 301 -13.01 25.13 13.57
CA GLY A 301 -11.75 24.67 12.99
C GLY A 301 -11.38 23.25 13.34
N ALA A 302 -10.17 22.84 12.96
CA ALA A 302 -9.68 21.52 13.26
C ALA A 302 -8.18 21.46 13.53
N VAL A 303 -7.78 20.52 14.38
CA VAL A 303 -6.39 20.16 14.64
C VAL A 303 -6.19 18.70 14.25
N ILE A 304 -5.20 18.43 13.41
CA ILE A 304 -4.84 17.08 12.98
C ILE A 304 -3.45 16.78 13.50
N LEU A 305 -3.35 15.80 14.38
CA LEU A 305 -2.09 15.28 14.92
C LEU A 305 -1.69 14.05 14.11
N PHE A 306 -0.64 14.22 13.32
CA PHE A 306 -0.02 13.15 12.58
C PHE A 306 1.05 12.47 13.45
N ARG A 307 0.89 11.17 13.63
CA ARG A 307 1.85 10.33 14.32
C ARG A 307 2.73 9.62 13.29
N ASP A 308 4.03 9.55 13.58
CA ASP A 308 4.97 8.76 12.79
C ASP A 308 4.84 7.28 13.21
N PRO A 309 4.68 6.32 12.28
CA PRO A 309 4.70 4.89 12.60
C PRO A 309 6.01 4.43 13.27
N PHE A 310 7.12 5.09 12.97
CA PHE A 310 8.45 4.76 13.47
C PHE A 310 9.11 6.01 14.07
N PRO A 311 8.61 6.52 15.21
CA PRO A 311 9.07 7.77 15.78
C PRO A 311 10.56 7.68 16.12
N ARG A 312 11.35 8.61 15.56
CA ARG A 312 12.78 8.74 15.86
C ARG A 312 12.99 9.96 16.74
N LEU A 313 13.77 9.81 17.80
CA LEU A 313 14.23 10.94 18.61
C LEU A 313 15.41 11.59 17.90
N ARG A 314 15.15 12.66 17.14
CA ARG A 314 16.16 13.43 16.41
C ARG A 314 15.97 14.92 16.68
N LEU A 315 17.08 15.63 16.83
CA LEU A 315 17.12 17.09 16.87
C LEU A 315 17.32 17.58 15.43
N ASP A 316 16.63 18.67 15.05
CA ASP A 316 16.48 19.12 13.66
C ASP A 316 17.80 19.48 12.94
N ASP A 317 18.93 19.62 13.65
CA ASP A 317 20.24 19.92 13.05
C ASP A 317 20.79 18.78 12.14
N ASP A 318 20.14 17.61 12.13
CA ASP A 318 20.46 16.48 11.24
C ASP A 318 19.68 16.49 9.90
N GLU A 319 18.81 17.48 9.64
CA GLU A 319 18.05 17.60 8.37
C GLU A 319 18.67 18.62 7.40
N GLU A 320 19.51 18.15 6.47
CA GLU A 320 19.52 18.72 5.11
C GLU A 320 18.18 18.38 4.43
N ASP A 321 17.32 19.39 4.23
CA ASP A 321 16.29 19.46 3.17
C ASP A 321 15.33 18.26 2.99
N ALA A 322 15.01 17.49 4.04
CA ALA A 322 13.98 16.45 3.95
C ALA A 322 12.59 17.00 4.31
N PRO A 323 11.60 16.99 3.39
CA PRO A 323 10.22 17.34 3.71
C PRO A 323 9.68 16.39 4.78
N ARG A 324 9.28 16.95 5.94
CA ARG A 324 8.57 16.28 7.04
C ARG A 324 7.62 15.21 6.49
N THR A 325 7.94 13.94 6.74
CA THR A 325 7.47 12.71 6.06
C THR A 325 5.95 12.61 5.84
N VAL A 326 5.15 13.20 6.73
CA VAL A 326 3.68 13.30 6.62
C VAL A 326 3.22 14.07 5.37
N LYS A 327 4.02 15.03 4.91
CA LYS A 327 3.74 15.83 3.70
C LYS A 327 3.90 15.01 2.42
N ARG A 328 4.49 13.81 2.48
CA ARG A 328 4.80 12.98 1.31
C ARG A 328 3.80 11.86 1.01
N THR A 329 3.04 11.36 1.98
CA THR A 329 2.28 10.10 1.81
C THR A 329 0.83 10.25 1.35
N GLY A 330 0.35 11.46 1.02
CA GLY A 330 -1.05 11.70 0.63
C GLY A 330 -2.10 11.46 1.74
N LEU A 331 -1.72 10.79 2.83
CA LEU A 331 -2.56 10.47 3.98
C LEU A 331 -3.16 11.73 4.63
N GLY A 332 -2.38 12.81 4.69
CA GLY A 332 -2.89 14.09 5.20
C GLY A 332 -4.05 14.63 4.36
N ALA A 333 -3.99 14.49 3.05
CA ALA A 333 -5.09 14.86 2.16
C ALA A 333 -6.30 13.94 2.37
N GLN A 334 -6.09 12.63 2.56
CA GLN A 334 -7.17 11.68 2.87
C GLN A 334 -7.87 12.01 4.21
N ILE A 335 -7.11 12.34 5.27
CA ILE A 335 -7.70 12.70 6.57
C ILE A 335 -8.53 13.99 6.41
N LEU A 336 -7.99 15.01 5.74
CA LEU A 336 -8.72 16.25 5.46
C LEU A 336 -9.99 16.00 4.63
N ALA A 337 -9.91 15.13 3.63
CA ALA A 337 -11.06 14.75 2.79
C ALA A 337 -12.13 14.01 3.59
N SER A 338 -11.75 13.09 4.49
CA SER A 338 -12.69 12.35 5.34
C SER A 338 -13.44 13.25 6.33
N MET A 339 -12.91 14.45 6.59
CA MET A 339 -13.60 15.48 7.38
C MET A 339 -14.62 16.29 6.56
N GLY A 340 -14.69 16.11 5.23
CA GLY A 340 -15.57 16.86 4.35
C GLY A 340 -15.10 18.28 4.06
N LEU A 341 -13.80 18.54 4.15
CA LEU A 341 -13.23 19.86 3.90
C LEU A 341 -13.01 20.09 2.40
N TYR A 342 -13.32 21.29 1.92
CA TYR A 342 -13.06 21.73 0.54
C TYR A 342 -12.08 22.90 0.50
N GLN A 343 -12.27 23.89 1.37
CA GLN A 343 -11.37 25.03 1.50
C GLN A 343 -10.89 25.16 2.95
N LEU A 344 -9.61 25.45 3.12
CA LEU A 344 -9.03 25.66 4.44
C LEU A 344 -8.08 26.85 4.51
N VAL A 345 -7.99 27.45 5.70
CA VAL A 345 -6.95 28.39 6.08
C VAL A 345 -5.97 27.64 6.96
N LEU A 346 -4.71 27.56 6.54
CA LEU A 346 -3.70 26.81 7.27
C LEU A 346 -3.12 27.64 8.42
N LEU A 347 -3.25 27.14 9.64
CA LEU A 347 -2.65 27.73 10.84
C LEU A 347 -1.20 27.26 10.97
N THR A 348 -0.26 28.08 10.50
CA THR A 348 1.17 27.74 10.38
C THR A 348 2.04 29.00 10.39
N ASP A 349 3.23 28.89 10.99
CA ASP A 349 4.28 29.91 10.89
C ASP A 349 5.15 29.74 9.63
N ASN A 350 4.95 28.66 8.87
CA ASN A 350 5.64 28.41 7.60
C ASN A 350 4.63 28.40 6.44
N PRO A 351 4.38 29.56 5.79
CA PRO A 351 3.34 29.70 4.75
C PRO A 351 3.71 29.00 3.43
N GLU A 352 4.98 28.64 3.22
CA GLU A 352 5.41 27.86 2.05
C GLU A 352 5.11 26.36 2.19
N THR A 353 4.47 25.95 3.29
CA THR A 353 4.09 24.56 3.52
C THR A 353 3.18 24.03 2.40
N ARG A 354 3.66 23.01 1.70
CA ARG A 354 2.90 22.26 0.68
C ARG A 354 2.46 20.89 1.20
N TYR A 355 1.31 20.43 0.72
CA TYR A 355 0.80 19.07 0.92
C TYR A 355 0.65 18.41 -0.44
N LEU A 356 1.07 17.15 -0.54
CA LEU A 356 0.83 16.35 -1.74
C LEU A 356 -0.59 15.79 -1.73
N GLY A 357 -1.19 15.70 -2.91
CA GLY A 357 -2.45 14.97 -3.12
C GLY A 357 -3.73 15.73 -2.76
N LEU A 358 -3.67 17.00 -2.32
CA LEU A 358 -4.89 17.79 -2.05
C LEU A 358 -5.78 17.92 -3.30
N ASP A 359 -5.18 18.11 -4.47
CA ASP A 359 -5.90 18.23 -5.74
C ASP A 359 -6.76 17.01 -6.06
N ALA A 360 -6.31 15.81 -5.67
CA ALA A 360 -7.05 14.56 -5.90
C ALA A 360 -8.34 14.48 -5.08
N TYR A 361 -8.44 15.25 -4.00
CA TYR A 361 -9.60 15.32 -3.11
C TYR A 361 -10.36 16.65 -3.23
N HIS A 362 -10.01 17.49 -4.22
CA HIS A 362 -10.60 18.82 -4.40
C HIS A 362 -10.50 19.73 -3.17
N ILE A 363 -9.36 19.65 -2.46
CA ILE A 363 -9.07 20.47 -1.28
C ILE A 363 -8.14 21.62 -1.67
N GLU A 364 -8.49 22.85 -1.27
CA GLU A 364 -7.72 24.05 -1.56
C GLU A 364 -7.30 24.78 -0.27
N ILE A 365 -6.03 25.17 -0.19
CA ILE A 365 -5.53 26.07 0.85
C ILE A 365 -5.71 27.50 0.35
N VAL A 366 -6.76 28.18 0.81
CA VAL A 366 -7.12 29.53 0.35
C VAL A 366 -6.36 30.64 1.09
N GLY A 367 -5.62 30.30 2.15
CA GLY A 367 -4.80 31.24 2.89
C GLY A 367 -4.05 30.60 4.06
N THR A 368 -3.19 31.38 4.69
CA THR A 368 -2.42 30.98 5.87
C THR A 368 -2.59 31.99 6.99
N ARG A 369 -2.58 31.54 8.24
CA ARG A 369 -2.59 32.37 9.45
C ARG A 369 -1.42 31.95 10.35
N PRO A 370 -0.59 32.88 10.86
CA PRO A 370 0.48 32.54 11.78
C PRO A 370 -0.06 32.16 13.17
N ILE A 371 0.67 31.29 13.86
CA ILE A 371 0.47 30.88 15.25
C ILE A 371 1.14 31.88 16.17
N THR A 372 2.39 32.21 15.86
CA THR A 372 3.15 33.25 16.55
C THR A 372 2.90 34.59 15.87
N ALA A 373 2.09 35.44 16.51
CA ALA A 373 2.10 36.85 16.17
C ALA A 373 3.40 37.45 16.71
N GLU A 374 4.20 38.10 15.86
CA GLU A 374 5.23 39.04 16.32
C GLU A 374 4.62 40.15 17.19
#